data_AF-A0A914Y3G3-F1
#
_entry.id   AF-A0A914Y3G3-F1
#
_cell.length_a   1.000
_cell.length_b   1.000
_cell.length_c   1.000
_cell.angle_alpha   90.00
_cell.angle_beta   90.00
_cell.angle_gamma   90.00
#
_symmetry.space_group_name_H-M   'P 1'
#
loop_
_entity.id
_entity.type
_entity.pdbx_description
1 polymer ?
#
loop_
_entity_poly.entity_id
_entity_poly.type
_entity_poly.pdbx_seq_one_letter_code
_entity_poly.pdbx_strand_id
1 'polypeptide(L)'
;MQHTPLPPCKMMALNIITVACPKTNKPHIVLITVLRSAAYYLDRRTSTKWDQKITYIAPPPGATFPIQFQQDIEKRKAQIEKCPNEKSMLQKFLGAVKMYDPDVVLGHDIAAQMSILRERLEDNKLVTVNWSFMGRLKRKENLKHAPQNKHFRWSWTAGRLYLDSKAAAMELVHSQSYDLDELVAKVLTPIEPNAKRLPIDTEMISRVF
;
A
#
# COMPACT_ATOMS: atom_id res chain seq x y z
N MET A 1 12.00 -31.92 -24.75
CA MET A 1 11.97 -30.46 -24.54
C MET A 1 12.51 -30.20 -23.14
N GLN A 2 13.66 -29.53 -23.01
CA GLN A 2 14.18 -29.17 -21.68
C GLN A 2 13.26 -28.10 -21.07
N HIS A 3 12.63 -28.38 -19.93
CA HIS A 3 11.81 -27.42 -19.22
C HIS A 3 12.71 -26.36 -18.58
N THR A 4 12.65 -25.12 -19.06
CA THR A 4 13.23 -23.97 -18.37
C THR A 4 12.42 -23.70 -17.10
N PRO A 5 13.05 -23.53 -15.92
CA PRO A 5 12.35 -23.23 -14.69
C PRO A 5 11.70 -21.84 -14.76
N LEU A 6 10.54 -21.68 -14.11
CA LEU A 6 9.83 -20.41 -14.10
C LEU A 6 10.68 -19.34 -13.39
N PRO A 7 10.76 -18.11 -13.93
CA PRO A 7 11.48 -17.03 -13.28
C PRO A 7 10.75 -16.61 -11.98
N PRO A 8 11.49 -16.17 -10.95
CA PRO A 8 10.88 -15.61 -9.76
C PRO A 8 10.22 -14.26 -10.06
N CYS A 9 9.17 -13.95 -9.29
CA CYS A 9 8.45 -12.68 -9.36
C CYS A 9 8.81 -11.78 -8.18
N LYS A 10 8.86 -10.47 -8.42
CA LYS A 10 8.98 -9.46 -7.36
C LYS A 10 7.60 -9.13 -6.80
N MET A 11 7.45 -9.29 -5.49
CA MET A 11 6.20 -9.00 -4.80
C MET A 11 6.31 -7.75 -3.93
N MET A 12 5.23 -7.00 -3.84
CA MET A 12 5.08 -5.86 -2.94
C MET A 12 3.75 -5.97 -2.20
N ALA A 13 3.74 -5.98 -0.87
CA ALA A 13 2.51 -5.80 -0.10
C ALA A 13 2.36 -4.34 0.32
N LEU A 14 1.16 -3.80 0.13
CA LEU A 14 0.84 -2.40 0.36
C LEU A 14 -0.24 -2.27 1.43
N ASN A 15 -0.05 -1.33 2.34
CA ASN A 15 -1.08 -0.88 3.27
C ASN A 15 -1.09 0.66 3.33
N ILE A 16 -2.27 1.25 3.19
CA ILE A 16 -2.48 2.70 3.21
C ILE A 16 -3.42 3.02 4.37
N ILE A 17 -3.02 3.95 5.24
CA ILE A 17 -3.87 4.45 6.33
C ILE A 17 -4.15 5.92 6.09
N THR A 18 -5.42 6.28 6.25
CA THR A 18 -5.94 7.61 6.02
C THR A 18 -6.62 8.14 7.27
N VAL A 19 -6.70 9.47 7.36
CA VAL A 19 -7.52 10.19 8.32
C VAL A 19 -8.45 11.14 7.57
N ALA A 20 -9.65 11.37 8.09
CA ALA A 20 -10.53 12.38 7.51
C ALA A 20 -9.99 13.78 7.84
N CYS A 21 -9.88 14.64 6.83
CA CYS A 21 -9.54 16.04 7.05
C CYS A 21 -10.70 16.74 7.76
N PRO A 22 -10.50 17.39 8.93
CA PRO A 22 -11.60 18.01 9.69
C PRO A 22 -12.36 19.10 8.91
N LYS A 23 -11.69 19.78 7.97
CA LYS A 23 -12.27 20.89 7.20
C LYS A 23 -13.02 20.45 5.94
N THR A 24 -12.51 19.44 5.25
CA THR A 24 -13.01 19.05 3.92
C THR A 24 -13.69 17.68 3.92
N ASN A 25 -13.60 16.93 5.02
CA ASN A 25 -14.01 15.54 5.16
C ASN A 25 -13.42 14.58 4.09
N LYS A 26 -12.43 15.04 3.34
CA LYS A 26 -11.72 14.22 2.37
C LYS A 26 -10.71 13.32 3.09
N PRO A 27 -10.44 12.11 2.57
CA PRO A 27 -9.37 11.29 3.10
C PRO A 27 -8.04 12.01 2.92
N HIS A 28 -7.15 11.90 3.90
CA HIS A 28 -5.77 12.36 3.86
C HIS A 28 -4.88 11.20 4.22
N ILE A 29 -3.94 10.82 3.35
CA ILE A 29 -3.07 9.69 3.61
C ILE A 29 -2.00 10.13 4.61
N VAL A 30 -1.89 9.42 5.72
CA VAL A 30 -0.90 9.67 6.78
C VAL A 30 0.21 8.63 6.80
N LEU A 31 -0.09 7.40 6.41
CA LEU A 31 0.87 6.30 6.41
C LEU A 31 0.73 5.48 5.14
N ILE A 32 1.87 5.14 4.55
CA ILE A 32 1.98 4.13 3.50
C ILE A 32 3.05 3.14 3.94
N THR A 33 2.68 1.88 4.14
CA THR A 33 3.62 0.81 4.45
C THR A 33 3.76 -0.13 3.26
N VAL A 34 5.01 -0.44 2.95
CA VAL A 34 5.38 -1.33 1.85
C VAL A 34 6.27 -2.45 2.39
N LEU A 35 5.89 -3.69 2.12
CA LEU A 35 6.75 -4.87 2.27
C LEU A 35 7.19 -5.33 0.89
N ARG A 36 8.48 -5.63 0.72
CA ARG A 36 9.02 -6.10 -0.56
C ARG A 36 9.69 -7.47 -0.43
N SER A 37 9.50 -8.31 -1.45
CA SER A 37 10.10 -9.63 -1.61
C SER A 37 10.60 -9.79 -3.04
N ALA A 38 11.92 -9.76 -3.24
CA ALA A 38 12.55 -9.70 -4.56
C ALA A 38 12.43 -11.01 -5.35
N ALA A 39 12.27 -12.15 -4.66
CA ALA A 39 12.20 -13.45 -5.30
C ALA A 39 11.11 -14.33 -4.68
N TYR A 40 9.93 -14.32 -5.30
CA TYR A 40 8.85 -15.26 -5.02
C TYR A 40 8.69 -16.25 -6.16
N TYR A 41 8.54 -17.52 -5.84
CA TYR A 41 8.49 -18.59 -6.83
C TYR A 41 7.08 -19.19 -6.84
N LEU A 42 6.41 -19.12 -7.99
CA LEU A 42 5.01 -19.54 -8.14
C LEU A 42 4.85 -21.07 -8.22
N ASP A 43 5.90 -21.77 -8.65
CA ASP A 43 5.94 -23.21 -8.88
C ASP A 43 6.15 -24.03 -7.60
N ARG A 44 6.62 -23.40 -6.52
CA ARG A 44 6.95 -24.07 -5.26
C ARG A 44 6.25 -23.41 -4.08
N ARG A 45 5.86 -24.23 -3.10
CA ARG A 45 5.40 -23.74 -1.79
C ARG A 45 6.60 -23.20 -1.02
N THR A 46 6.89 -21.92 -1.20
CA THR A 46 7.90 -21.20 -0.39
C THR A 46 7.21 -20.28 0.61
N SER A 47 7.67 -20.30 1.87
CA SER A 47 7.33 -19.24 2.83
C SER A 47 7.81 -17.91 2.26
N THR A 48 6.91 -16.95 2.05
CA THR A 48 7.27 -15.63 1.54
C THR A 48 8.19 -14.95 2.54
N LYS A 49 9.44 -14.71 2.15
CA LYS A 49 10.39 -13.91 2.94
C LYS A 49 10.26 -12.46 2.51
N TRP A 50 9.95 -11.58 3.45
CA TRP A 50 9.92 -10.14 3.21
C TRP A 50 11.31 -9.57 3.47
N ASP A 51 12.00 -9.14 2.42
CA ASP A 51 13.38 -8.66 2.47
C ASP A 51 13.49 -7.29 3.16
N GLN A 52 12.49 -6.43 2.93
CA GLN A 52 12.48 -5.09 3.51
C GLN A 52 11.06 -4.62 3.77
N LYS A 53 10.91 -3.87 4.87
CA LYS A 53 9.71 -3.13 5.26
C LYS A 53 10.05 -1.66 5.31
N ILE A 54 9.36 -0.82 4.54
CA ILE A 54 9.48 0.64 4.63
C ILE A 54 8.12 1.23 4.94
N THR A 55 8.05 2.10 5.94
CA THR A 55 6.84 2.87 6.25
C THR A 55 7.10 4.34 6.02
N TYR A 56 6.38 4.96 5.10
CA TYR A 56 6.37 6.40 4.92
C TYR A 56 5.30 7.02 5.80
N ILE A 57 5.65 8.11 6.50
CA ILE A 57 4.73 8.84 7.37
C ILE A 57 4.70 10.32 7.02
N ALA A 58 3.49 10.89 6.96
CA ALA A 58 3.23 12.31 6.82
C ALA A 58 2.30 12.77 7.95
N PRO A 59 2.44 14.03 8.42
CA PRO A 59 1.55 14.54 9.45
C PRO A 59 0.13 14.76 8.87
N PRO A 60 -0.91 14.62 9.70
CA PRO A 60 -2.27 15.04 9.35
C PRO A 60 -2.33 16.52 8.94
N PRO A 61 -3.40 16.95 8.25
CA PRO A 61 -3.55 18.35 7.84
C PRO A 61 -3.55 19.29 9.04
N GLY A 62 -2.59 20.22 9.07
CA GLY A 62 -2.48 21.21 10.15
C GLY A 62 -1.80 20.71 11.42
N ALA A 63 -1.36 19.45 11.47
CA ALA A 63 -0.57 18.92 12.57
C ALA A 63 0.93 18.92 12.26
N THR A 64 1.75 18.72 13.28
CA THR A 64 3.21 18.60 13.16
C THR A 64 3.69 17.36 13.89
N PHE A 65 4.86 16.83 13.50
CA PHE A 65 5.41 15.68 14.21
C PHE A 65 5.81 16.02 15.65
N PRO A 66 5.63 15.08 16.59
CA PRO A 66 6.18 15.23 17.94
C PRO A 66 7.68 15.50 17.94
N ILE A 67 8.14 16.30 18.90
CA ILE A 67 9.53 16.76 19.01
C ILE A 67 10.50 15.57 19.08
N GLN A 68 10.14 14.51 19.80
CA GLN A 68 10.99 13.33 20.01
C GLN A 68 10.79 12.23 18.96
N PHE A 69 9.93 12.44 17.95
CA PHE A 69 9.55 11.41 16.99
C PHE A 69 10.76 10.80 16.25
N GLN A 70 11.74 11.63 15.86
CA GLN A 70 12.94 11.16 15.18
C GLN A 70 13.82 10.30 16.11
N GLN A 71 13.98 10.73 17.36
CA GLN A 71 14.76 9.99 18.37
C GLN A 71 14.11 8.64 18.67
N ASP A 72 12.78 8.58 18.73
CA ASP A 72 12.04 7.35 19.00
C ASP A 72 12.13 6.35 17.84
N ILE A 73 12.15 6.83 16.59
CA ILE A 73 12.40 5.99 15.41
C ILE A 73 13.79 5.36 15.48
N GLU A 74 14.80 6.17 15.78
CA GLU A 74 16.20 5.74 15.85
C GLU A 74 16.42 4.71 16.98
N LYS A 75 15.84 4.96 18.17
CA LYS A 75 15.87 4.02 19.30
C LYS A 75 15.23 2.68 18.95
N ARG A 76 14.09 2.69 18.24
CA ARG A 76 13.37 1.47 17.83
C ARG A 76 13.97 0.80 16.60
N LYS A 77 14.98 1.41 15.96
CA LYS A 77 15.58 0.95 14.69
C LYS A 77 14.53 0.65 13.61
N ALA A 78 13.43 1.40 13.63
CA ALA A 78 12.31 1.18 12.73
C ALA A 78 12.62 1.80 11.36
N GLN A 79 12.34 1.07 10.28
CA GLN A 79 12.50 1.59 8.91
C GLN A 79 11.31 2.50 8.55
N ILE A 80 11.34 3.71 9.12
CA ILE A 80 10.31 4.74 8.94
C ILE A 80 10.91 5.95 8.25
N GLU A 81 10.29 6.38 7.16
CA GLU A 81 10.68 7.56 6.41
C GLU A 81 9.72 8.72 6.68
N LYS A 82 10.24 9.71 7.42
CA LYS A 82 9.51 10.95 7.73
C LYS A 82 9.39 11.81 6.48
N CYS A 83 8.15 12.23 6.18
CA CYS A 83 7.83 13.11 5.07
C CYS A 83 7.18 14.39 5.62
N PRO A 84 7.59 15.58 5.15
CA PRO A 84 7.07 16.84 5.69
C PRO A 84 5.59 17.08 5.38
N ASN A 85 5.09 16.50 4.30
CA ASN A 85 3.69 16.60 3.87
C ASN A 85 3.29 15.36 3.05
N GLU A 86 1.98 15.19 2.84
CA GLU A 86 1.42 14.09 2.05
C GLU A 86 1.99 14.06 0.62
N LYS A 87 2.16 15.23 -0.02
CA LYS A 87 2.72 15.32 -1.37
C LYS A 87 4.11 14.68 -1.47
N SER A 88 5.01 15.01 -0.53
CA SER A 88 6.37 14.47 -0.48
C SER A 88 6.35 12.96 -0.22
N MET A 89 5.46 12.51 0.66
CA MET A 89 5.25 11.09 0.91
C MET A 89 4.82 10.33 -0.34
N LEU A 90 3.83 10.85 -1.07
CA LEU A 90 3.34 10.25 -2.31
C LEU A 90 4.43 10.21 -3.39
N GLN A 91 5.26 11.25 -3.50
CA GLN A 91 6.39 11.28 -4.43
C GLN A 91 7.44 10.21 -4.10
N LYS A 92 7.82 10.08 -2.83
CA LYS A 92 8.78 9.08 -2.35
C LYS A 92 8.25 7.67 -2.57
N PHE A 93 6.99 7.42 -2.21
CA PHE A 93 6.32 6.15 -2.46
C PHE A 93 6.32 5.78 -3.95
N LEU A 94 5.89 6.68 -4.84
CA LEU A 94 5.89 6.43 -6.29
C LEU A 94 7.31 6.16 -6.82
N GLY A 95 8.31 6.90 -6.33
CA GLY A 95 9.72 6.65 -6.64
C GLY A 95 10.18 5.26 -6.22
N ALA A 96 9.77 4.80 -5.03
CA ALA A 96 10.06 3.47 -4.53
C ALA A 96 9.39 2.37 -5.36
N VAL A 97 8.12 2.55 -5.77
CA VAL A 97 7.43 1.60 -6.66
C VAL A 97 8.15 1.49 -8.00
N LYS A 98 8.57 2.61 -8.60
CA LYS A 98 9.34 2.61 -9.84
C LYS A 98 10.71 1.94 -9.70
N MET A 99 11.42 2.21 -8.61
CA MET A 99 12.75 1.65 -8.35
C MET A 99 12.68 0.15 -8.11
N TYR A 100 11.71 -0.30 -7.32
CA TYR A 100 11.54 -1.70 -6.98
C TYR A 100 11.01 -2.52 -8.17
N ASP A 101 10.11 -1.91 -8.94
CA ASP A 101 9.43 -2.50 -10.09
C ASP A 101 8.75 -3.86 -9.77
N PRO A 102 7.74 -3.89 -8.89
CA PRO A 102 7.05 -5.13 -8.54
C PRO A 102 6.24 -5.72 -9.70
N ASP A 103 6.32 -7.04 -9.89
CA ASP A 103 5.42 -7.76 -10.79
C ASP A 103 4.03 -7.89 -10.18
N VAL A 104 3.98 -8.11 -8.86
CA VAL A 104 2.76 -8.35 -8.10
C VAL A 104 2.65 -7.36 -6.95
N VAL A 105 1.50 -6.71 -6.82
CA VAL A 105 1.13 -5.84 -5.71
C VAL A 105 -0.02 -6.48 -4.93
N LEU A 106 0.19 -6.74 -3.64
CA LEU A 106 -0.78 -7.32 -2.74
C LEU A 106 -1.38 -6.23 -1.84
N GLY A 107 -2.65 -6.38 -1.49
CA GLY A 107 -3.31 -5.51 -0.51
C GLY A 107 -4.59 -6.14 0.01
N HIS A 108 -5.22 -5.44 0.95
CA HIS A 108 -6.55 -5.80 1.46
C HIS A 108 -7.54 -4.71 1.08
N ASP A 109 -8.61 -5.08 0.37
CA ASP A 109 -9.51 -4.12 -0.27
C ASP A 109 -8.73 -3.13 -1.16
N ILE A 110 -7.84 -3.70 -1.98
CA ILE A 110 -6.85 -2.93 -2.73
C ILE A 110 -7.53 -1.99 -3.72
N ALA A 111 -8.70 -2.37 -4.24
CA ALA A 111 -9.49 -1.54 -5.13
C ALA A 111 -9.94 -0.23 -4.47
N ALA A 112 -10.29 -0.26 -3.17
CA ALA A 112 -10.62 0.92 -2.38
C ALA A 112 -9.36 1.75 -2.08
N GLN A 113 -8.28 1.10 -1.63
CA GLN A 113 -7.00 1.78 -1.37
C GLN A 113 -6.46 2.50 -2.61
N MET A 114 -6.57 1.86 -3.77
CA MET A 114 -6.19 2.41 -5.07
C MET A 114 -7.05 3.61 -5.47
N SER A 115 -8.35 3.57 -5.18
CA SER A 115 -9.24 4.72 -5.43
C SER A 115 -8.84 5.93 -4.60
N ILE A 116 -8.57 5.74 -3.31
CA ILE A 116 -8.11 6.81 -2.41
C ILE A 116 -6.77 7.36 -2.89
N LEU A 117 -5.79 6.49 -3.17
CA LEU A 117 -4.48 6.90 -3.65
C LEU A 117 -4.59 7.74 -4.93
N ARG A 118 -5.43 7.32 -5.88
CA ARG A 118 -5.71 8.09 -7.10
C ARG A 118 -6.24 9.49 -6.78
N GLU A 119 -7.29 9.60 -5.97
CA GLU A 119 -7.89 10.89 -5.61
C GLU A 119 -6.84 11.81 -4.96
N ARG A 120 -6.01 11.27 -4.06
CA ARG A 120 -4.96 12.05 -3.38
C ARG A 120 -3.83 12.49 -4.32
N LEU A 121 -3.48 11.68 -5.31
CA LEU A 121 -2.52 12.07 -6.35
C LEU A 121 -3.07 13.21 -7.21
N GLU A 122 -4.37 13.20 -7.51
CA GLU A 122 -5.07 14.26 -8.23
C GLU A 122 -5.11 15.57 -7.44
N ASP A 123 -5.50 15.51 -6.17
CA ASP A 123 -5.55 16.67 -5.27
C ASP A 123 -4.17 17.30 -5.04
N ASN A 124 -3.12 16.48 -4.91
CA ASN A 124 -1.73 16.93 -4.72
C ASN A 124 -1.02 17.37 -6.01
N LYS A 125 -1.73 17.37 -7.15
CA LYS A 125 -1.20 17.73 -8.48
C LYS A 125 0.01 16.89 -8.91
N LEU A 126 0.02 15.60 -8.56
CA LEU A 126 1.09 14.65 -8.92
C LEU A 126 0.80 13.86 -10.22
N VAL A 127 -0.33 14.13 -10.85
CA VAL A 127 -0.86 13.50 -12.06
C VAL A 127 -0.04 13.80 -13.32
N THR A 128 0.83 14.80 -13.34
CA THR A 128 1.59 15.14 -14.55
C THR A 128 2.96 14.48 -14.63
N VAL A 129 3.50 13.94 -13.53
CA VAL A 129 4.90 13.49 -13.49
C VAL A 129 5.05 11.99 -13.22
N ASN A 130 4.26 11.39 -12.31
CA ASN A 130 4.65 10.10 -11.71
C ASN A 130 3.53 9.06 -11.49
N TRP A 131 2.26 9.35 -11.77
CA TRP A 131 1.16 8.38 -11.49
C TRP A 131 1.27 7.07 -12.29
N SER A 132 1.88 7.13 -13.48
CA SER A 132 2.12 5.95 -14.32
C SER A 132 3.07 4.92 -13.68
N PHE A 133 3.77 5.27 -12.60
CA PHE A 133 4.67 4.34 -11.89
C PHE A 133 3.92 3.22 -11.16
N MET A 134 2.63 3.43 -10.88
CA MET A 134 1.76 2.38 -10.33
C MET A 134 1.47 1.26 -11.35
N GLY A 135 1.69 1.53 -12.64
CA GLY A 135 1.76 0.53 -13.69
C GLY A 135 3.18 0.42 -14.25
N ARG A 136 3.30 -0.26 -15.38
CA ARG A 136 4.50 -0.26 -16.24
C ARG A 136 4.30 0.52 -17.54
N LEU A 137 3.05 0.89 -17.86
CA LEU A 137 2.75 1.66 -19.05
C LEU A 137 2.89 3.17 -18.80
N LYS A 138 3.87 3.79 -19.45
CA LYS A 138 4.06 5.25 -19.43
C LYS A 138 2.90 5.93 -20.17
N ARG A 139 2.29 6.94 -19.55
CA ARG A 139 1.20 7.71 -20.15
C ARG A 139 1.44 9.21 -19.99
N LYS A 140 1.06 9.97 -21.02
CA LYS A 140 1.14 11.44 -21.04
C LYS A 140 -0.20 12.11 -20.71
N GLU A 141 -1.31 11.38 -20.83
CA GLU A 141 -2.64 11.91 -20.58
C GLU A 141 -2.89 12.20 -19.09
N ASN A 142 -3.70 13.22 -18.83
CA ASN A 142 -4.08 13.57 -17.47
C ASN A 142 -5.17 12.61 -16.96
N LEU A 143 -4.98 12.06 -15.77
CA LEU A 143 -5.92 11.20 -15.05
C LEU A 143 -7.33 11.83 -14.88
N LYS A 144 -7.42 13.16 -15.00
CA LYS A 144 -8.66 13.96 -14.95
C LYS A 144 -9.54 13.85 -16.19
N HIS A 145 -8.97 13.64 -17.37
CA HIS A 145 -9.72 13.50 -18.64
C HIS A 145 -10.02 12.05 -18.99
N ALA A 146 -9.55 11.15 -18.14
CA ALA A 146 -9.78 9.76 -18.33
C ALA A 146 -11.23 9.38 -18.01
N PRO A 147 -11.87 8.55 -18.85
CA PRO A 147 -13.23 8.11 -18.61
C PRO A 147 -13.29 7.40 -17.26
N GLN A 148 -14.19 7.81 -16.36
CA GLN A 148 -14.36 7.18 -15.03
C GLN A 148 -14.99 5.77 -15.10
N ASN A 149 -14.96 5.14 -16.27
CA ASN A 149 -15.51 3.81 -16.50
C ASN A 149 -14.70 2.75 -15.74
N LYS A 150 -15.34 1.63 -15.37
CA LYS A 150 -14.68 0.50 -14.67
C LYS A 150 -13.37 0.04 -15.34
N HIS A 151 -13.29 0.11 -16.66
CA HIS A 151 -12.09 -0.24 -17.43
C HIS A 151 -10.90 0.70 -17.18
N PHE A 152 -11.16 1.98 -16.88
CA PHE A 152 -10.09 2.94 -16.62
C PHE A 152 -9.49 2.78 -15.22
N ARG A 153 -10.23 2.21 -14.25
CA ARG A 153 -9.67 1.86 -12.92
C ARG A 153 -8.47 0.92 -13.03
N TRP A 154 -8.43 0.07 -14.05
CA TRP A 154 -7.32 -0.85 -14.32
C TRP A 154 -6.25 -0.27 -15.23
N SER A 155 -6.51 0.90 -15.84
CA SER A 155 -5.56 1.50 -16.76
C SER A 155 -4.28 1.86 -16.02
N TRP A 156 -4.35 2.59 -14.90
CA TRP A 156 -3.17 3.08 -14.20
C TRP A 156 -2.32 2.00 -13.50
N THR A 157 -2.88 0.80 -13.32
CA THR A 157 -2.19 -0.39 -12.79
C THR A 157 -1.62 -1.30 -13.89
N ALA A 158 -1.83 -0.96 -15.17
CA ALA A 158 -1.48 -1.81 -16.30
C ALA A 158 0.00 -2.24 -16.30
N GLY A 159 0.23 -3.54 -16.50
CA GLY A 159 1.56 -4.15 -16.52
C GLY A 159 2.06 -4.64 -15.14
N ARG A 160 1.27 -4.47 -14.08
CA ARG A 160 1.49 -5.11 -12.78
C ARG A 160 0.22 -5.88 -12.37
N LEU A 161 0.39 -7.02 -11.71
CA LEU A 161 -0.73 -7.80 -11.18
C LEU A 161 -1.09 -7.28 -9.79
N TYR A 162 -2.33 -6.82 -9.62
CA TYR A 162 -2.85 -6.40 -8.31
C TYR A 162 -3.70 -7.52 -7.74
N LEU A 163 -3.34 -8.02 -6.56
CA LEU A 163 -4.07 -9.08 -5.87
C LEU A 163 -4.74 -8.51 -4.62
N ASP A 164 -6.04 -8.78 -4.52
CA ASP A 164 -6.85 -8.39 -3.38
C ASP A 164 -7.08 -9.60 -2.47
N SER A 165 -6.52 -9.53 -1.26
CA SER A 165 -6.72 -10.57 -0.25
C SER A 165 -8.17 -10.69 0.19
N LYS A 166 -8.97 -9.61 0.16
CA LYS A 166 -10.39 -9.64 0.50
C LYS A 166 -11.18 -10.41 -0.55
N ALA A 167 -10.92 -10.14 -1.83
CA ALA A 167 -11.55 -10.86 -2.94
C ALA A 167 -11.17 -12.35 -2.93
N ALA A 168 -9.88 -12.65 -2.79
CA ALA A 168 -9.41 -14.03 -2.68
C ALA A 168 -10.03 -14.76 -1.47
N ALA A 169 -10.18 -14.08 -0.33
CA ALA A 169 -10.82 -14.67 0.84
C ALA A 169 -12.31 -14.95 0.61
N MET A 170 -13.05 -14.07 -0.06
CA MET A 170 -14.47 -14.31 -0.41
C MET A 170 -14.67 -15.54 -1.30
N GLU A 171 -13.68 -15.88 -2.13
CA GLU A 171 -13.73 -17.05 -3.00
C GLU A 171 -13.28 -18.34 -2.28
N LEU A 172 -12.29 -18.25 -1.40
CA LEU A 172 -11.56 -19.41 -0.88
C LEU A 172 -11.84 -19.74 0.59
N VAL A 173 -12.36 -18.79 1.36
CA VAL A 173 -12.53 -18.90 2.81
C VAL A 173 -13.98 -18.58 3.17
N HIS A 174 -14.65 -19.50 3.85
CA HIS A 174 -15.96 -19.20 4.39
C HIS A 174 -15.81 -18.38 5.68
N SER A 175 -16.27 -17.12 5.73
CA SER A 175 -16.26 -16.27 6.94
C SER A 175 -17.50 -15.39 7.08
N GLN A 176 -17.74 -14.85 8.28
CA GLN A 176 -18.90 -13.99 8.55
C GLN A 176 -18.65 -12.57 8.01
N SER A 177 -17.47 -12.01 8.29
CA SER A 177 -16.92 -10.83 7.63
C SER A 177 -15.59 -11.16 6.95
N TYR A 178 -15.30 -10.38 5.93
CA TYR A 178 -14.04 -10.40 5.19
C TYR A 178 -13.17 -9.19 5.53
N ASP A 179 -13.40 -8.57 6.68
CA ASP A 179 -12.51 -7.54 7.21
C ASP A 179 -11.18 -8.16 7.64
N LEU A 180 -10.11 -7.36 7.53
CA LEU A 180 -8.76 -7.85 7.81
C LEU A 180 -8.61 -8.38 9.25
N ASP A 181 -9.33 -7.85 10.25
CA ASP A 181 -9.29 -8.36 11.63
C ASP A 181 -9.81 -9.80 11.74
N GLU A 182 -10.95 -10.07 11.11
CA GLU A 182 -11.55 -11.41 11.12
C GLU A 182 -10.70 -12.39 10.30
N LEU A 183 -10.20 -11.96 9.13
CA LEU A 183 -9.36 -12.81 8.30
C LEU A 183 -8.02 -13.14 8.96
N VAL A 184 -7.40 -12.20 9.69
CA VAL A 184 -6.20 -12.46 10.48
C VAL A 184 -6.51 -13.49 11.57
N ALA A 185 -7.60 -13.30 12.31
CA ALA A 185 -8.00 -14.22 13.37
C ALA A 185 -8.25 -15.64 12.84
N LYS A 186 -8.89 -15.76 11.68
CA LYS A 186 -9.30 -17.04 11.10
C LYS A 186 -8.22 -17.77 10.30
N VAL A 187 -7.46 -17.03 9.49
CA VAL A 187 -6.49 -17.60 8.54
C VAL A 187 -5.09 -17.65 9.12
N LEU A 188 -4.66 -16.61 9.86
CA LEU A 188 -3.29 -16.50 10.35
C LEU A 188 -3.09 -17.11 11.74
N THR A 189 -4.02 -16.95 12.68
CA THR A 189 -3.86 -17.50 14.05
C THR A 189 -3.58 -19.02 14.09
N PRO A 190 -4.19 -19.87 13.25
CA PRO A 190 -3.85 -21.29 13.22
C PRO A 190 -2.41 -21.59 12.80
N ILE A 191 -1.79 -20.69 12.03
CA ILE A 191 -0.43 -20.81 11.51
C ILE A 191 0.57 -20.14 12.46
N GLU A 192 0.19 -18.98 12.98
CA GLU A 192 0.98 -18.15 13.89
C GLU A 192 0.11 -17.72 15.09
N PRO A 193 0.17 -18.44 16.22
CA PRO A 193 -0.70 -18.20 17.38
C PRO A 193 -0.58 -16.80 17.99
N ASN A 194 0.56 -16.14 17.76
CA ASN A 194 0.83 -14.78 18.25
C ASN A 194 0.45 -13.69 17.24
N ALA A 195 -0.03 -14.05 16.04
CA ALA A 195 -0.45 -13.09 15.04
C ALA A 195 -1.73 -12.38 15.48
N LYS A 196 -1.59 -11.13 15.92
CA LYS A 196 -2.71 -10.24 16.23
C LYS A 196 -2.59 -8.98 15.40
N ARG A 197 -3.68 -8.56 14.77
CA ARG A 197 -3.75 -7.24 14.17
C ARG A 197 -3.81 -6.20 15.27
N LEU A 198 -2.88 -5.26 15.23
CA LEU A 198 -2.94 -4.04 16.05
C LEU A 198 -3.57 -2.95 15.17
N PRO A 199 -4.85 -2.60 15.40
CA PRO A 199 -5.48 -1.55 14.63
C PRO A 199 -4.75 -0.22 14.91
N ILE A 200 -4.43 0.48 13.83
CA ILE A 200 -4.03 1.89 13.92
C ILE A 200 -5.31 2.66 13.61
N ASP A 201 -5.99 3.11 14.65
CA ASP A 201 -7.20 3.89 14.52
C ASP A 201 -6.87 5.38 14.31
N THR A 202 -7.87 6.11 13.80
CA THR A 202 -7.79 7.55 13.58
C THR A 202 -7.54 8.29 14.91
N GLU A 203 -8.03 7.76 16.03
CA GLU A 203 -7.84 8.35 17.36
C GLU A 203 -6.42 8.22 17.87
N MET A 204 -5.74 7.09 17.69
CA MET A 204 -4.32 6.98 18.05
C MET A 204 -3.50 7.92 17.20
N ILE A 205 -3.85 8.09 15.92
CA ILE A 205 -3.18 9.07 15.06
C ILE A 205 -3.41 10.48 15.60
N SER A 206 -4.64 10.87 15.96
CA SER A 206 -4.92 12.20 16.52
C SER A 206 -4.35 12.43 17.93
N ARG A 207 -4.08 11.38 18.71
CA ARG A 207 -3.41 11.48 20.01
C ARG A 207 -1.89 11.68 19.86
N VAL A 208 -1.31 11.20 18.76
CA VAL A 208 0.12 11.31 18.48
C VAL A 208 0.48 12.66 17.85
N PHE A 209 -0.44 13.28 17.12
CA PHE A 209 -0.21 14.50 16.34
C PHE A 209 -0.94 15.72 16.91
#